data_AF-A0A416HJH5-F1
#
_entry.id   AF-A0A416HJH5-F1
#
_cell.length_a   1.000
_cell.length_b   1.000
_cell.length_c   1.000
_cell.angle_alpha   90.00
_cell.angle_beta   90.00
_cell.angle_gamma   90.00
#
_symmetry.space_group_name_H-M   'P 1'
#
loop_
_entity.id
_entity.type
_entity.pdbx_description
1 polymer ?
#
loop_
_entity_poly.entity_id
_entity_poly.type
_entity_poly.pdbx_seq_one_letter_code
_entity_poly.pdbx_strand_id
1 'polypeptide(L)'
;MSDIIYDVILKRHNGSSRSDVCIFYDEDKELAVAAMADYNRKNGFSITEKGGRFSIADIVLRERKATGEVISENPYREIFDTVTGKRIERSEKE
;
A
#
# COMPACT_ATOMS: atom_id res chain seq x y z
N MET A 1 10.06 -17.76 -15.80
CA MET A 1 9.84 -16.32 -15.55
C MET A 1 9.19 -16.23 -14.18
N SER A 2 9.83 -15.55 -13.24
CA SER A 2 9.21 -15.26 -11.96
C SER A 2 8.54 -13.90 -12.13
N ASP A 3 7.31 -13.89 -12.63
CA ASP A 3 6.58 -12.64 -12.81
C ASP A 3 6.24 -12.12 -11.40
N ILE A 4 6.86 -10.99 -11.07
CA ILE A 4 6.65 -10.29 -9.80
C ILE A 4 5.41 -9.43 -9.95
N ILE A 5 4.53 -9.47 -8.96
CA ILE A 5 3.33 -8.66 -8.90
C ILE A 5 3.43 -7.73 -7.70
N TYR A 6 3.12 -6.46 -7.94
CA TYR A 6 3.05 -5.41 -6.94
C TYR A 6 1.59 -5.09 -6.65
N ASP A 7 1.12 -5.44 -5.46
CA ASP A 7 -0.22 -5.15 -4.99
C ASP A 7 -0.23 -3.89 -4.10
N VAL A 8 -1.27 -3.07 -4.21
CA VAL A 8 -1.57 -2.00 -3.25
C VAL A 8 -2.70 -2.45 -2.34
N ILE A 9 -2.40 -2.60 -1.07
CA ILE A 9 -3.26 -3.24 -0.07
C ILE A 9 -3.63 -2.26 1.02
N LEU A 10 -4.91 -2.21 1.35
CA LEU A 10 -5.45 -1.49 2.49
C LEU A 10 -5.55 -2.47 3.65
N LYS A 11 -4.65 -2.32 4.62
CA LYS A 11 -4.64 -3.13 5.84
C LYS A 11 -5.74 -2.65 6.78
N ARG A 12 -6.50 -3.58 7.36
CA ARG A 12 -7.55 -3.23 8.35
C ARG A 12 -6.98 -3.25 9.77
N HIS A 13 -7.34 -2.28 10.61
CA HIS A 13 -6.93 -2.24 12.04
C HIS A 13 -7.93 -2.92 13.00
N ASN A 14 -7.56 -2.99 14.28
CA ASN A 14 -8.39 -3.39 15.42
C ASN A 14 -8.92 -4.82 15.41
N GLY A 15 -8.10 -5.79 15.00
CA GLY A 15 -8.47 -7.21 15.05
C GLY A 15 -9.69 -7.55 14.18
N SER A 16 -9.93 -6.74 13.14
CA SER A 16 -10.98 -6.98 12.16
C SER A 16 -10.83 -8.40 11.58
N SER A 17 -11.87 -9.21 11.71
CA SER A 17 -11.94 -10.55 11.10
C SER A 17 -12.14 -10.53 9.58
N ARG A 18 -12.35 -9.33 9.00
CA ARG A 18 -12.46 -9.15 7.55
C ARG A 18 -11.09 -9.04 6.91
N SER A 19 -10.97 -9.64 5.74
CA SER A 19 -9.77 -9.60 4.92
C SER A 19 -9.36 -8.17 4.54
N ASP A 20 -8.06 -7.99 4.38
CA ASP A 20 -7.46 -6.81 3.74
C ASP A 20 -7.99 -6.64 2.31
N VAL A 21 -7.91 -5.41 1.79
CA VAL A 21 -8.42 -5.09 0.46
C VAL A 21 -7.27 -4.78 -0.47
N CYS A 22 -7.12 -5.55 -1.55
CA CYS A 22 -6.27 -5.15 -2.67
C CYS A 22 -7.05 -4.19 -3.56
N ILE A 23 -6.53 -2.99 -3.79
CA ILE A 23 -7.17 -1.95 -4.62
C ILE A 23 -6.52 -1.77 -5.98
N PHE A 24 -5.30 -2.28 -6.15
CA PHE A 24 -4.56 -2.22 -7.40
C PHE A 24 -3.50 -3.32 -7.42
N TYR A 25 -3.24 -3.91 -8.58
CA TYR A 25 -2.10 -4.80 -8.78
C TYR A 25 -1.58 -4.65 -10.21
N ASP A 26 -0.26 -4.72 -10.37
CA ASP A 26 0.40 -4.69 -11.67
C ASP A 26 1.77 -5.37 -11.60
N GLU A 27 2.36 -5.71 -12.74
CA GLU A 27 3.74 -6.19 -12.84
C GLU A 27 4.74 -5.02 -12.83
N ASP A 28 4.28 -3.80 -13.14
CA ASP A 28 5.05 -2.57 -13.02
C ASP A 28 4.90 -1.94 -11.62
N LYS A 29 6.02 -1.92 -10.89
CA LYS A 29 6.13 -1.31 -9.55
C LYS A 29 5.72 0.16 -9.53
N GLU A 30 6.07 0.93 -10.56
CA GLU A 30 5.85 2.36 -10.61
C GLU A 30 4.37 2.69 -10.83
N LEU A 31 3.65 1.85 -11.59
CA LEU A 31 2.19 1.95 -11.71
C LEU A 31 1.51 1.68 -10.36
N ALA A 32 1.97 0.67 -9.62
CA ALA A 32 1.44 0.37 -8.29
C ALA A 32 1.73 1.50 -7.28
N VAL A 33 2.94 2.06 -7.28
CA VAL A 33 3.31 3.20 -6.43
C VAL A 33 2.51 4.45 -6.79
N ALA A 34 2.26 4.70 -8.07
CA ALA A 34 1.40 5.81 -8.50
C ALA A 34 -0.05 5.63 -8.04
N ALA A 35 -0.61 4.42 -8.18
CA ALA A 35 -1.96 4.10 -7.71
C ALA A 35 -2.07 4.26 -6.18
N MET A 36 -1.04 3.87 -5.44
CA MET A 36 -0.93 4.06 -3.99
C MET A 36 -0.98 5.54 -3.59
N ALA A 37 -0.22 6.39 -4.29
CA ALA A 37 -0.22 7.85 -4.05
C ALA A 37 -1.56 8.49 -4.40
N ASP A 38 -2.17 8.09 -5.53
CA ASP A 38 -3.46 8.58 -5.97
C ASP A 38 -4.59 8.20 -5.01
N TYR A 39 -4.54 7.00 -4.44
CA TYR A 39 -5.48 6.58 -3.42
C TYR A 39 -5.39 7.47 -2.17
N ASN A 40 -4.18 7.69 -1.64
CA ASN A 40 -3.96 8.54 -0.48
C ASN A 40 -4.42 9.99 -0.75
N ARG A 41 -4.16 10.53 -1.94
CA ARG A 41 -4.61 11.89 -2.31
C ARG A 41 -6.13 12.02 -2.33
N LYS A 42 -6.84 11.01 -2.83
CA LYS A 42 -8.31 11.03 -2.96
C LYS A 42 -9.03 10.80 -1.64
N ASN A 43 -8.48 9.94 -0.79
CA ASN A 43 -9.21 9.42 0.37
C ASN A 43 -8.57 9.76 1.73
N GLY A 44 -7.33 10.24 1.74
CA GLY A 44 -6.52 10.39 2.94
C GLY A 44 -5.89 9.08 3.40
N PHE A 45 -5.00 9.21 4.39
CA PHE A 45 -4.20 8.11 4.94
C PHE A 45 -5.02 7.18 5.85
N SER A 46 -6.10 7.69 6.44
CA SER A 46 -6.99 6.94 7.32
C SER A 46 -8.43 7.28 7.00
N ILE A 47 -9.18 6.28 6.51
CA ILE A 47 -10.62 6.43 6.25
C ILE A 47 -11.38 5.82 7.41
N THR A 48 -12.28 6.60 8.02
CA THR A 48 -13.26 6.09 8.99
C THR A 48 -14.61 5.90 8.30
N GLU A 49 -15.16 4.68 8.21
CA GLU A 49 -16.50 4.48 7.64
C GLU A 49 -17.60 5.14 8.50
N LYS A 50 -18.72 5.54 7.85
CA LYS A 50 -19.91 6.06 8.53
C LYS A 50 -20.43 5.01 9.52
N GLY A 51 -20.34 5.33 10.81
CA GLY A 51 -20.67 4.42 11.92
C GLY A 51 -19.46 4.00 12.78
N GLY A 52 -18.26 4.51 12.49
CA GLY A 52 -17.06 4.28 13.32
C GLY A 52 -16.45 2.89 13.18
N ARG A 53 -16.95 2.07 12.25
CA ARG A 53 -16.49 0.71 11.99
C ARG A 53 -15.93 0.62 10.57
N PHE A 54 -14.77 1.22 10.36
CA PHE A 54 -13.63 0.76 9.53
C PHE A 54 -12.59 1.85 9.62
N SER A 55 -11.39 1.53 10.05
CA SER A 55 -10.24 2.42 9.96
C SER A 55 -9.23 1.69 9.11
N ILE A 56 -9.12 2.04 7.83
CA ILE A 56 -7.94 1.62 7.06
C ILE A 56 -6.75 2.14 7.85
N ALA A 57 -5.92 1.19 8.25
CA ALA A 57 -4.79 1.36 9.13
C ALA A 57 -3.62 2.00 8.42
N ASP A 58 -3.38 1.44 7.24
CA ASP A 58 -2.17 1.62 6.48
C ASP A 58 -2.45 1.21 5.03
N ILE A 59 -1.71 1.85 4.13
CA ILE A 59 -1.68 1.50 2.72
C ILE A 59 -0.32 0.84 2.51
N VAL A 60 -0.29 -0.38 2.01
CA VAL A 60 0.91 -1.21 1.88
C VAL A 60 1.13 -1.56 0.42
N LEU A 61 2.35 -1.34 -0.07
CA LEU A 61 2.83 -1.90 -1.32
C LEU A 61 3.40 -3.29 -1.04
N ARG A 62 2.75 -4.33 -1.53
CA ARG A 62 3.20 -5.73 -1.37
C ARG A 62 3.82 -6.21 -2.67
N GLU A 63 5.04 -6.74 -2.56
CA GLU A 63 5.72 -7.45 -3.64
C GLU A 63 5.57 -8.95 -3.42
N ARG A 64 5.10 -9.68 -4.43
CA ARG A 64 4.95 -11.13 -4.37
C ARG A 64 5.27 -11.78 -5.71
N LYS A 65 5.60 -13.06 -5.69
CA LYS A 65 5.66 -13.88 -6.91
C LYS A 65 4.25 -14.16 -7.43
N ALA A 66 4.14 -14.51 -8.71
CA ALA A 66 2.92 -15.05 -9.30
C ALA A 66 2.36 -16.27 -8.55
N THR A 67 3.22 -17.04 -7.85
CA THR A 67 2.83 -18.16 -6.97
C THR A 67 2.07 -17.73 -5.71
N GLY A 68 2.06 -16.43 -5.38
CA GLY A 68 1.48 -15.88 -4.16
C GLY A 68 2.46 -15.75 -2.99
N GLU A 69 3.70 -16.23 -3.14
CA GLU A 69 4.76 -16.06 -2.15
C GLU A 69 5.10 -14.57 -1.99
N VAL A 70 4.90 -14.02 -0.79
CA VAL A 70 5.19 -12.61 -0.47
C VAL A 70 6.69 -12.44 -0.26
N ILE A 71 7.27 -11.49 -0.98
CA ILE A 71 8.69 -11.13 -0.91
C ILE A 71 8.89 -9.97 0.05
N SER A 72 8.09 -8.91 -0.09
CA SER A 72 8.19 -7.72 0.75
C SER A 72 6.84 -7.01 0.93
N GLU A 73 6.69 -6.30 2.03
CA GLU A 73 5.56 -5.39 2.29
C GLU A 73 6.15 -4.06 2.76
N ASN A 74 5.90 -2.99 2.00
CA ASN A 74 6.39 -1.64 2.28
C ASN A 74 5.20 -0.71 2.58
N PRO A 75 5.04 -0.22 3.82
CA PRO A 75 3.96 0.69 4.16
C PRO A 75 4.16 2.07 3.51
N TYR A 76 3.06 2.81 3.33
CA TYR A 76 3.07 4.10 2.64
C TYR A 76 4.10 5.07 3.21
N ARG A 77 4.20 5.13 4.54
CA ARG A 77 5.14 6.01 5.27
C ARG A 77 6.62 5.74 5.00
N GLU A 78 6.97 4.55 4.49
CA GLU A 78 8.34 4.19 4.12
C GLU A 78 8.68 4.54 2.66
N ILE A 79 7.66 4.86 1.87
CA ILE A 79 7.77 5.22 0.45
C ILE A 79 7.51 6.72 0.26
N PHE A 80 6.63 7.31 1.06
CA PHE A 80 6.18 8.68 0.97
C PHE A 80 6.27 9.38 2.32
N ASP A 81 6.67 10.65 2.28
CA ASP A 81 6.58 11.54 3.43
C ASP A 81 5.10 11.80 3.75
N THR A 82 4.68 11.44 4.95
CA THR A 82 3.26 11.45 5.35
C THR A 82 2.69 12.87 5.51
N VAL A 83 3.56 13.88 5.62
CA VAL A 83 3.15 15.28 5.80
C VAL A 83 2.97 15.97 4.45
N THR A 84 3.90 15.72 3.52
CA THR A 84 3.96 16.38 2.21
C THR A 84 3.36 15.53 1.08
N GLY A 85 3.20 14.23 1.30
CA GLY A 85 2.75 13.26 0.29
C GLY A 85 3.76 13.01 -0.84
N LYS A 86 4.99 13.52 -0.71
CA LYS A 86 6.06 13.34 -1.71
C LYS A 86 6.79 12.03 -1.48
N ARG A 87 7.26 11.40 -2.56
CA ARG A 87 8.06 10.17 -2.46
C ARG A 87 9.37 10.49 -1.74
N ILE A 88 9.75 9.63 -0.80
CA ILE A 88 11.02 9.74 -0.11
C ILE A 88 12.09 9.30 -1.10
N GLU A 89 12.99 10.21 -1.46
CA GLU A 89 14.21 9.85 -2.15
C GLU A 89 15.06 9.06 -1.16
N ARG A 90 15.10 7.73 -1.31
CA ARG A 90 16.14 6.95 -0.65
C ARG A 90 17.43 7.26 -1.40
N SER A 91 18.22 8.20 -0.90
CA SER A 91 19.64 8.18 -1.21
C SER A 91 20.14 6.81 -0.74
N GLU A 92 20.63 6.01 -1.69
CA GLU A 92 21.35 4.80 -1.38
C GLU A 92 22.47 5.20 -0.41
N LYS A 93 22.33 4.81 0.86
CA LYS A 93 23.44 4.96 1.80
C LYS A 93 24.50 3.97 1.35
N GLU A 94 25.57 4.53 0.77
CA GLU A 94 26.89 3.90 0.60
C GLU A 94 27.37 3.24 1.90
#